data_AF-A0A9Q2S563-F1
#
_entry.id   AF-A0A9Q2S563-F1
#
_cell.length_a   1.000
_cell.length_b   1.000
_cell.length_c   1.000
_cell.angle_alpha   90.00
_cell.angle_beta   90.00
_cell.angle_gamma   90.00
#
_symmetry.space_group_name_H-M   'P 1'
#
loop_
_entity.id
_entity.type
_entity.pdbx_description
1 polymer ?
#
loop_
_entity_poly.entity_id
_entity_poly.type
_entity_poly.pdbx_seq_one_letter_code
_entity_poly.pdbx_strand_id
1 'polypeptide(L)'
;MRETLPTAALDTINDCSLRGRASAVLTSTGERRWRLGSASGVDDALGVIAADAIDVITGERDGRLALCASPTCRAAFFDTSRSRTRRWCDMNTCGNREKKARFIANQRTNTGGWPASPRSG
;
A
#
# COMPACT_ATOMS: atom_id res chain seq x y z
N MET A 1 -18.99 -12.53 5.77
CA MET A 1 -18.39 -13.66 5.04
C MET A 1 -17.00 -13.21 4.62
N ARG A 2 -15.92 -13.78 5.18
CA ARG A 2 -14.57 -13.51 4.66
C ARG A 2 -14.52 -14.18 3.30
N GLU A 3 -14.31 -13.40 2.25
CA GLU A 3 -14.07 -13.93 0.93
C GLU A 3 -12.84 -14.84 0.98
N THR A 4 -12.90 -15.97 0.29
CA THR A 4 -11.78 -16.92 0.29
C THR A 4 -10.63 -16.30 -0.50
N LEU A 5 -9.41 -16.40 0.02
CA LEU A 5 -8.24 -15.85 -0.66
C LEU A 5 -8.00 -16.58 -2.00
N PRO A 6 -7.60 -15.86 -3.07
CA PRO A 6 -7.34 -16.49 -4.37
C PRO A 6 -6.21 -17.53 -4.28
N THR A 7 -6.46 -18.75 -4.75
CA THR A 7 -5.50 -19.86 -4.66
C THR A 7 -4.15 -19.53 -5.29
N ALA A 8 -4.13 -18.92 -6.48
CA ALA A 8 -2.87 -18.55 -7.15
C ALA A 8 -2.01 -17.58 -6.33
N ALA A 9 -2.63 -16.70 -5.53
CA ALA A 9 -1.91 -15.80 -4.64
C ALA A 9 -1.33 -16.54 -3.43
N LEU A 10 -2.09 -17.49 -2.87
CA LEU A 10 -1.61 -18.37 -1.80
C LEU A 10 -0.41 -19.20 -2.26
N ASP A 11 -0.51 -19.82 -3.43
CA ASP A 11 0.57 -20.64 -3.99
C ASP A 11 1.83 -19.81 -4.20
N THR A 12 1.71 -18.59 -4.73
CA THR A 12 2.86 -17.70 -4.94
C THR A 12 3.57 -17.36 -3.63
N ILE A 13 2.82 -17.01 -2.57
CA ILE A 13 3.38 -16.66 -1.26
C ILE A 13 4.03 -17.89 -0.63
N ASN A 14 3.33 -19.02 -0.63
CA ASN A 14 3.82 -20.26 -0.03
C ASN A 14 5.09 -20.75 -0.74
N ASP A 15 5.11 -20.74 -2.07
CA ASP A 15 6.30 -21.10 -2.86
C ASP A 15 7.50 -20.22 -2.51
N CYS A 16 7.32 -18.90 -2.46
CA CYS A 16 8.40 -17.98 -2.09
C CYS A 16 8.89 -18.26 -0.66
N SER A 17 7.97 -18.51 0.28
CA SER A 17 8.29 -18.82 1.67
C SER A 17 9.06 -20.14 1.82
N LEU A 18 8.89 -21.08 0.90
CA LEU A 18 9.52 -22.42 0.96
C LEU A 18 10.87 -22.48 0.23
N ARG A 19 11.12 -21.59 -0.75
CA ARG A 19 12.35 -21.60 -1.57
C ARG A 19 13.57 -21.02 -0.84
N GLY A 20 13.36 -19.96 -0.07
CA GLY A 20 14.43 -19.31 0.69
C GLY A 20 14.90 -20.12 1.90
N ARG A 21 16.14 -19.91 2.31
CA ARG A 21 16.73 -20.45 3.56
C ARG A 21 17.13 -19.35 4.54
N ALA A 22 16.56 -18.16 4.36
CA ALA A 22 16.76 -17.04 5.28
C ALA A 22 16.41 -17.46 6.71
N SER A 23 17.28 -17.12 7.65
CA SER A 23 17.07 -17.43 9.07
C SER A 23 16.92 -16.15 9.87
N ALA A 24 15.90 -16.08 10.72
CA ALA A 24 15.79 -15.02 11.70
C ALA A 24 16.88 -15.22 12.77
N VAL A 25 17.65 -14.18 13.04
CA VAL A 25 18.70 -14.15 14.06
C VAL A 25 18.42 -13.01 15.03
N LEU A 26 18.69 -13.25 16.31
CA LEU A 26 18.63 -12.24 17.35
C LEU A 26 20.00 -11.55 17.45
N THR A 27 20.04 -10.23 17.38
CA THR A 27 21.27 -9.46 17.58
C THR A 27 21.56 -9.27 19.07
N SER A 28 22.79 -8.87 19.41
CA SER A 28 23.16 -8.50 20.78
C SER A 28 22.39 -7.30 21.33
N THR A 29 21.79 -6.46 20.46
CA THR A 29 20.93 -5.33 20.83
C THR A 29 19.48 -5.74 21.07
N GLY A 30 19.14 -7.03 20.92
CA GLY A 30 17.77 -7.52 21.05
C GLY A 30 16.91 -7.30 19.81
N GLU A 31 17.51 -6.96 18.66
CA GLU A 31 16.80 -6.76 17.41
C GLU A 31 16.71 -8.06 16.61
N ARG A 32 15.58 -8.27 15.93
CA ARG A 32 15.43 -9.34 14.95
C ARG A 32 16.06 -8.89 13.63
N ARG A 33 16.95 -9.71 13.07
CA ARG A 33 17.52 -9.53 11.73
C ARG A 33 17.37 -10.80 10.91
N TRP A 34 17.24 -10.67 9.59
CA TRP A 34 17.32 -11.81 8.67
C TRP A 34 18.76 -12.01 8.21
N ARG A 35 19.24 -13.25 8.31
CA ARG A 35 20.50 -13.69 7.69
C ARG A 35 20.18 -14.38 6.37
N LEU A 36 20.74 -13.84 5.29
CA LEU A 36 20.60 -14.36 3.93
C LEU A 36 21.91 -15.05 3.51
N GLY A 37 21.81 -16.12 2.73
CA GLY A 37 22.92 -16.79 2.07
C GLY A 37 23.32 -16.07 0.78
N SER A 38 24.62 -16.01 0.49
CA SER A 38 25.13 -15.33 -0.72
C SER A 38 24.73 -16.05 -2.01
N ALA A 39 24.69 -17.39 -2.00
CA ALA A 39 24.32 -18.20 -3.17
C ALA A 39 22.80 -18.21 -3.46
N SER A 40 21.97 -17.98 -2.44
CA SER A 40 20.50 -17.99 -2.52
C SER A 40 19.88 -16.62 -2.23
N GLY A 41 20.64 -15.52 -2.34
CA GLY A 41 20.25 -14.23 -1.79
C GLY A 41 18.91 -13.68 -2.29
N VAL A 42 18.54 -13.94 -3.55
CA VAL A 42 17.24 -13.54 -4.10
C VAL A 42 16.10 -14.39 -3.53
N ASP A 43 16.23 -15.72 -3.53
CA ASP A 43 15.21 -16.62 -2.97
C ASP A 43 15.04 -16.40 -1.47
N ASP A 44 16.13 -16.14 -0.76
CA ASP A 44 16.12 -15.78 0.65
C ASP A 44 15.37 -14.47 0.89
N ALA A 45 15.63 -13.43 0.09
CA ALA A 45 14.92 -12.15 0.18
C ALA A 45 13.42 -12.31 -0.12
N LEU A 46 13.06 -13.11 -1.13
CA LEU A 46 11.67 -13.43 -1.44
C LEU A 46 10.99 -14.21 -0.31
N GLY A 47 11.70 -15.15 0.32
CA GLY A 47 11.21 -15.88 1.49
C GLY A 47 10.94 -14.96 2.69
N VAL A 48 11.81 -13.97 2.92
CA VAL A 48 11.59 -12.93 3.94
C VAL A 48 10.34 -12.10 3.65
N ILE A 49 10.18 -11.63 2.41
CA ILE A 49 9.01 -10.85 2.00
C ILE A 49 7.73 -11.69 2.12
N ALA A 50 7.78 -12.97 1.75
CA ALA A 50 6.66 -13.89 1.88
C ALA A 50 6.27 -14.11 3.34
N ALA A 51 7.24 -14.26 4.25
CA ALA A 51 6.98 -14.36 5.68
C ALA A 51 6.30 -13.08 6.23
N ASP A 52 6.80 -11.89 5.88
CA ASP A 52 6.15 -10.63 6.27
C ASP A 52 4.73 -10.50 5.68
N ALA A 53 4.51 -10.98 4.45
CA ALA A 53 3.18 -11.00 3.83
C ALA A 53 2.21 -11.94 4.56
N ILE A 54 2.68 -13.10 5.01
CA ILE A 54 1.89 -14.03 5.84
C ILE A 54 1.48 -13.33 7.13
N ASP A 55 2.42 -12.74 7.88
CA ASP A 55 2.12 -12.01 9.14
C ASP A 55 1.04 -10.93 8.92
N VAL A 56 1.11 -10.21 7.78
CA VAL A 56 0.14 -9.16 7.43
C VAL A 56 -1.23 -9.75 7.12
N ILE A 57 -1.30 -10.86 6.37
CA ILE A 57 -2.56 -11.49 5.95
C ILE A 57 -3.24 -12.19 7.14
N THR A 58 -2.46 -12.80 8.03
CA THR A 58 -2.95 -13.48 9.26
C THR A 58 -3.34 -12.48 10.35
N GLY A 59 -2.86 -11.23 10.27
CA GLY A 59 -3.18 -10.16 11.21
C GLY A 59 -2.25 -10.09 12.42
N GLU A 60 -1.06 -10.68 12.33
CA GLU A 60 -0.01 -10.59 13.35
C GLU A 60 0.68 -9.22 13.38
N ARG A 61 0.56 -8.43 12.30
CA ARG A 61 1.02 -7.03 12.24
C ARG A 61 -0.12 -6.06 12.50
N ASP A 62 0.11 -5.08 13.37
CA ASP A 62 -0.86 -4.00 13.58
C ASP A 62 -0.88 -3.01 12.40
N GLY A 63 -1.95 -3.08 11.62
CA GLY A 63 -2.17 -2.25 10.44
C GLY A 63 -3.10 -2.96 9.46
N ARG A 64 -3.24 -2.40 8.25
CA ARG A 64 -3.92 -3.11 7.16
C ARG A 64 -3.31 -2.78 5.82
N LEU A 65 -3.29 -3.76 4.91
CA LEU A 65 -2.98 -3.48 3.51
C LEU A 65 -4.14 -2.72 2.86
N ALA A 66 -3.83 -1.67 2.11
CA ALA A 66 -4.80 -0.86 1.38
C ALA A 66 -4.24 -0.47 0.01
N LEU A 67 -5.12 -0.19 -0.94
CA LEU A 67 -4.76 0.34 -2.25
C LEU A 67 -4.82 1.87 -2.23
N CYS A 68 -3.90 2.51 -2.94
CA CYS A 68 -3.94 3.95 -3.16
C CYS A 68 -5.25 4.33 -3.85
N ALA A 69 -5.97 5.31 -3.32
CA ALA A 69 -7.24 5.74 -3.87
C ALA A 69 -7.08 6.62 -5.12
N SER A 70 -5.86 6.90 -5.59
CA SER A 70 -5.67 7.80 -6.75
C SER A 70 -6.02 7.02 -8.01
N PRO A 71 -6.85 7.56 -8.93
CA PRO A 71 -7.26 6.85 -10.13
C PRO A 71 -6.10 6.42 -11.04
N THR A 72 -4.95 7.08 -10.89
CA THR A 72 -3.73 6.84 -11.68
C THR A 72 -2.65 6.07 -10.92
N CYS A 73 -2.91 5.64 -9.69
CA CYS A 73 -1.96 4.93 -8.85
C CYS A 73 -2.47 3.52 -8.52
N ARG A 74 -1.65 2.51 -8.76
CA ARG A 74 -1.95 1.10 -8.43
C ARG A 74 -1.15 0.58 -7.24
N ALA A 75 -0.49 1.46 -6.49
CA ALA A 75 0.33 1.05 -5.35
C ALA A 75 -0.54 0.51 -4.21
N ALA A 76 -0.11 -0.61 -3.64
CA ALA A 76 -0.54 -1.04 -2.31
C ALA A 76 0.34 -0.40 -1.24
N PHE A 77 -0.21 -0.17 -0.06
CA PHE A 77 0.54 0.33 1.10
C PHE A 77 0.00 -0.30 2.38
N PHE A 78 0.85 -0.39 3.40
CA PHE A 78 0.46 -0.84 4.73
C PHE A 78 0.10 0.38 5.59
N ASP A 79 -1.17 0.48 6.00
CA ASP A 79 -1.69 1.57 6.82
C ASP A 79 -1.49 1.27 8.31
N THR A 80 -0.40 1.81 8.85
CA THR A 80 -0.09 1.81 10.29
C THR A 80 -0.63 3.04 11.03
N SER A 81 -1.46 3.87 10.37
CA SER A 81 -2.03 5.05 11.03
C SER A 81 -3.04 4.65 12.11
N ARG A 82 -3.07 5.43 13.20
CA ARG A 82 -3.97 5.19 14.34
C ARG A 82 -5.44 5.04 13.93
N SER A 83 -5.90 5.88 13.00
CA SER A 83 -7.29 5.87 12.53
C SER A 83 -7.56 4.82 11.45
N ARG A 84 -6.53 4.24 10.81
CA ARG A 84 -6.67 3.32 9.68
C ARG A 84 -7.53 3.93 8.56
N THR A 85 -7.36 5.22 8.29
CA THR A 85 -8.12 5.96 7.27
C THR A 85 -7.24 6.58 6.20
N ARG A 86 -5.96 6.19 6.12
CA ARG A 86 -5.07 6.69 5.07
C ARG A 86 -5.62 6.24 3.71
N ARG A 87 -5.70 7.20 2.77
CA ARG A 87 -6.22 6.98 1.41
C ARG A 87 -5.15 6.93 0.33
N TRP A 88 -3.96 7.47 0.61
CA TRP A 88 -2.91 7.67 -0.40
C TRP A 88 -1.64 6.94 0.02
N CYS A 89 -0.98 6.26 -0.93
CA CYS A 89 0.27 5.55 -0.68
C CYS A 89 1.40 6.47 -0.20
N ASP A 90 1.32 7.76 -0.50
CA ASP A 90 2.20 8.81 0.00
C ASP A 90 1.49 10.17 -0.12
N MET A 91 1.67 11.02 0.91
CA MET A 91 1.01 12.33 0.96
C MET A 91 1.67 13.32 -0.01
N ASN A 92 3.00 13.26 -0.14
CA ASN A 92 3.76 14.22 -0.95
C ASN A 92 3.56 14.04 -2.45
N THR A 93 3.23 12.82 -2.87
CA THR A 93 2.98 12.46 -4.28
C THR A 93 1.47 12.38 -4.57
N CYS A 94 0.81 11.28 -4.19
CA CYS A 94 -0.59 11.04 -4.53
C CYS A 94 -1.53 11.99 -3.78
N GLY A 95 -1.29 12.23 -2.48
CA GLY A 95 -2.13 13.14 -1.69
C GLY A 95 -2.15 14.57 -2.23
N ASN A 96 -0.98 15.12 -2.56
CA ASN A 96 -0.87 16.47 -3.11
C ASN A 96 -1.40 16.58 -4.54
N ARG A 97 -1.20 15.56 -5.39
CA ARG A 97 -1.77 15.51 -6.74
C ARG A 97 -3.29 15.62 -6.71
N GLU A 98 -3.95 14.83 -5.87
CA GLU A 98 -5.42 14.84 -5.75
C GLU A 98 -5.94 16.14 -5.13
N LYS A 99 -5.24 16.71 -4.14
CA LYS A 99 -5.56 18.05 -3.61
C LYS A 99 -5.52 19.11 -4.72
N LYS A 100 -4.48 19.11 -5.55
CA LYS A 100 -4.33 20.04 -6.68
C LYS A 100 -5.42 19.83 -7.74
N ALA A 101 -5.71 18.58 -8.11
CA ALA A 101 -6.75 18.26 -9.09
C ALA A 101 -8.13 18.80 -8.64
N ARG A 102 -8.48 18.57 -7.36
CA ARG A 102 -9.72 19.10 -6.77
C ARG A 102 -9.76 20.63 -6.74
N PHE A 103 -8.65 21.28 -6.41
CA PHE A 103 -8.56 22.75 -6.41
C PHE A 103 -8.82 23.32 -7.82
N ILE A 104 -8.21 22.74 -8.85
CA ILE A 104 -8.41 23.16 -10.25
C ILE A 104 -9.86 22.94 -10.70
N ALA A 105 -10.45 21.78 -10.35
CA ALA A 105 -11.84 21.49 -10.67
C ALA A 105 -12.80 22.54 -10.06
N ASN A 106 -12.58 22.90 -8.80
CA ASN A 106 -13.38 23.92 -8.10
C ASN A 106 -13.21 25.33 -8.68
N GLN A 107 -12.02 25.67 -9.20
CA GLN A 107 -11.84 26.96 -9.88
C GLN A 107 -12.64 27.03 -11.18
N ARG A 108 -12.66 25.94 -11.97
CA ARG A 108 -13.45 25.89 -13.21
C ARG A 108 -14.94 26.06 -12.95
N THR A 109 -15.47 25.47 -11.87
CA THR A 109 -16.87 25.65 -11.48
C THR A 109 -17.16 27.07 -11.02
N ASN A 110 -16.21 27.74 -10.37
CA ASN A 110 -16.40 29.10 -9.86
C ASN A 110 -16.28 30.18 -10.97
N THR A 111 -15.53 29.90 -12.04
CA THR A 111 -15.30 30.87 -13.14
C THR A 111 -16.41 30.83 -14.21
N GLY A 112 -17.28 29.81 -14.19
CA GLY A 112 -18.39 29.63 -15.14
C GLY A 112 -19.72 30.29 -14.75
N GLY A 113 -19.80 30.94 -13.59
CA GLY A 113 -21.01 31.59 -13.10
C GLY A 113 -21.06 33.09 -13.43
N TRP A 114 -21.21 33.46 -14.70
CA TRP A 114 -21.62 34.84 -15.05
C TRP A 114 -23.15 34.90 -15.04
N PRO A 115 -23.80 35.81 -14.26
CA PRO A 115 -25.26 35.94 -14.28
C PRO A 115 -25.72 36.49 -15.63
N ALA A 116 -26.66 35.82 -16.28
CA ALA A 116 -27.30 36.32 -17.49
C ALA A 116 -28.04 37.63 -17.16
N SER A 117 -27.64 38.73 -17.81
CA SER A 117 -28.33 40.02 -17.69
C SER A 117 -29.76 39.92 -18.23
N PRO A 118 -30.78 40.48 -17.56
CA PRO A 118 -32.14 40.50 -18.07
C PRO A 118 -32.22 41.44 -19.28
N ARG A 119 -32.76 40.97 -20.41
CA ARG A 119 -33.12 41.84 -21.54
C ARG A 119 -34.37 42.62 -21.15
N SER A 120 -34.22 43.92 -21.00
CA SER A 120 -35.32 44.89 -20.98
C SER A 120 -35.98 44.97 -22.35
N GLY A 121 -37.28 44.69 -22.39
CA GLY A 121 -38.19 45.01 -23.49
C GLY A 121 -39.36 45.82 -22.95
#